data_AF-A0A0G4PT68-F1
#
_entry.id   AF-A0A0G4PT68-F1
#
_cell.length_a   1.000
_cell.length_b   1.000
_cell.length_c   1.000
_cell.angle_alpha   90.00
_cell.angle_beta   90.00
_cell.angle_gamma   90.00
#
_symmetry.space_group_name_H-M   'P 1'
#
loop_
_entity.id
_entity.type
_entity.pdbx_description
1 polymer ?
#
loop_
_entity_poly.entity_id
_entity_poly.type
_entity_poly.pdbx_seq_one_letter_code
_entity_poly.pdbx_strand_id
1 'polypeptide(L)'
;MGSFDRRTRDTFTLHQRDDQFLKYGPDRVLRSKLSELFLAEHALRELTQREEWLNHKIIALKKAMVIESNENSDGTEFENANKYLKEVQAEYPSKEYALYRAEYRFHVSFKDLYDSLRRDSKWFMREEMVQECSDRGGCCSRECGCCERRHLSKRKKGRGHCTIECGCCIGFRGFELPEEQKQEISRDFETMVKEFDSAYIIHLANCFFCPSKFKPQLSRWQRTFKKGSFHS
;
A
#
# COMPACT_ATOMS: atom_id res chain seq x y z
N MET A 1 43.38 1.19 -6.78
CA MET A 1 42.39 0.24 -6.22
C MET A 1 41.17 1.03 -5.79
N GLY A 2 40.02 0.73 -6.37
CA GLY A 2 38.78 1.49 -6.19
C GLY A 2 37.87 1.26 -7.38
N SER A 3 37.50 -0.01 -7.60
CA SER A 3 36.46 -0.35 -8.57
C SER A 3 35.15 0.24 -8.04
N PHE A 4 34.74 1.37 -8.58
CA PHE A 4 33.35 1.78 -8.50
C PHE A 4 32.57 0.74 -9.31
N ASP A 5 32.05 -0.26 -8.59
CA ASP A 5 31.10 -1.22 -9.11
C ASP A 5 29.86 -0.43 -9.57
N ARG A 6 29.85 -0.04 -10.85
CA ARG A 6 28.64 0.33 -11.58
C ARG A 6 27.80 -0.95 -11.63
N ARG A 7 27.12 -1.27 -10.54
CA ARG A 7 25.88 -2.04 -10.65
C ARG A 7 24.98 -1.21 -11.55
N THR A 8 24.89 -1.60 -12.81
CA THR A 8 23.72 -1.33 -13.63
C THR A 8 22.51 -1.47 -12.73
N ARG A 9 21.65 -0.45 -12.69
CA ARG A 9 20.45 -0.47 -11.86
C ARG A 9 19.60 -1.63 -12.32
N ASP A 10 19.78 -2.78 -11.67
CA ASP A 10 19.06 -3.98 -12.03
C ASP A 10 17.57 -3.67 -11.86
N THR A 11 16.82 -3.84 -12.94
CA THR A 11 15.37 -3.76 -12.97
C THR A 11 14.83 -5.11 -13.40
N PHE A 12 13.64 -5.44 -12.91
CA PHE A 12 12.94 -6.63 -13.35
C PHE A 12 12.57 -6.51 -14.82
N THR A 13 12.82 -7.59 -15.56
CA THR A 13 12.44 -7.75 -16.97
C THR A 13 11.87 -9.15 -17.21
N LEU A 14 11.09 -9.32 -18.27
CA LEU A 14 10.62 -10.64 -18.69
C LEU A 14 11.80 -11.53 -19.08
N HIS A 15 11.74 -12.78 -18.65
CA HIS A 15 12.72 -13.76 -19.08
C HIS A 15 12.34 -14.33 -20.45
N GLN A 16 13.12 -14.01 -21.48
CA GLN A 16 12.82 -14.28 -22.90
C GLN A 16 12.54 -15.75 -23.28
N ARG A 17 12.86 -16.71 -22.40
CA ARG A 17 12.75 -18.16 -22.68
C ARG A 17 11.94 -18.94 -21.66
N ASP A 18 11.53 -18.28 -20.57
CA ASP A 18 10.85 -18.96 -19.47
C ASP A 18 9.89 -17.99 -18.81
N ASP A 19 8.63 -18.27 -19.09
CA ASP A 19 7.49 -17.40 -18.93
C ASP A 19 7.08 -17.32 -17.43
N GLN A 20 7.57 -18.27 -16.63
CA GLN A 20 7.35 -18.40 -15.18
C GLN A 20 8.29 -17.53 -14.34
N PHE A 21 9.33 -16.93 -14.93
CA PHE A 21 10.35 -16.18 -14.22
C PHE A 21 10.45 -14.73 -14.68
N LEU A 22 10.76 -13.85 -13.72
CA LEU A 22 11.32 -12.54 -14.01
C LEU A 22 12.83 -12.57 -13.78
N LYS A 23 13.55 -11.81 -14.60
CA LYS A 23 15.00 -11.64 -14.48
C LYS A 23 15.30 -10.35 -13.69
N TYR A 24 16.20 -10.45 -12.71
CA TYR A 24 16.73 -9.32 -11.95
C TYR A 24 18.25 -9.42 -11.91
N GLY A 25 18.95 -8.65 -12.75
CA GLY A 25 20.40 -8.82 -12.94
C GLY A 25 20.73 -10.25 -13.41
N PRO A 26 21.64 -10.98 -12.75
CA PRO A 26 21.91 -12.39 -13.05
C PRO A 26 20.85 -13.35 -12.48
N ASP A 27 20.04 -12.89 -11.52
CA ASP A 27 19.11 -13.73 -10.78
C ASP A 27 17.78 -13.94 -11.50
N ARG A 28 17.10 -15.03 -11.14
CA ARG A 28 15.74 -15.37 -11.61
C ARG A 28 14.81 -15.51 -10.42
N VAL A 29 13.62 -14.95 -10.54
CA VAL A 29 12.59 -15.01 -9.50
C VAL A 29 11.31 -15.58 -10.10
N LEU A 30 10.76 -16.61 -9.45
CA LEU A 30 9.46 -17.16 -9.82
C LEU A 30 8.38 -16.09 -9.67
N ARG A 31 7.61 -15.89 -10.74
CA ARG A 31 6.50 -14.93 -10.77
C ARG A 31 5.45 -15.23 -9.72
N SER A 32 5.11 -16.51 -9.53
CA SER A 32 4.16 -16.94 -8.51
C SER A 32 4.52 -16.46 -7.10
N LYS A 33 5.81 -16.44 -6.74
CA LYS A 33 6.29 -15.92 -5.46
C LYS A 33 6.07 -14.41 -5.33
N LEU A 34 6.32 -13.65 -6.41
CA LEU A 34 6.06 -12.22 -6.47
C LEU A 34 4.55 -11.92 -6.40
N SER A 35 3.74 -12.67 -7.15
CA SER A 35 2.28 -12.53 -7.12
C SER A 35 1.72 -12.78 -5.73
N GLU A 36 2.13 -13.86 -5.06
CA GLU A 36 1.74 -14.16 -3.68
C GLU A 36 2.11 -13.03 -2.70
N LEU A 37 3.31 -12.47 -2.83
CA LEU A 37 3.76 -11.34 -2.01
C LEU A 37 2.89 -10.11 -2.23
N PHE A 38 2.66 -9.71 -3.48
CA PHE A 38 1.89 -8.52 -3.80
C PHE A 38 0.42 -8.64 -3.40
N LEU A 39 -0.17 -9.83 -3.54
CA LEU A 39 -1.53 -10.10 -3.08
C LEU A 39 -1.63 -10.00 -1.55
N ALA A 40 -0.66 -10.56 -0.82
CA ALA A 40 -0.62 -10.46 0.63
C ALA A 40 -0.40 -9.00 1.11
N GLU A 41 0.49 -8.27 0.43
CA GLU A 41 0.74 -6.83 0.68
C GLU A 41 -0.51 -5.97 0.44
N HIS A 42 -1.22 -6.21 -0.67
CA HIS A 42 -2.45 -5.49 -0.99
C HIS A 42 -3.55 -5.81 0.02
N ALA A 43 -3.80 -7.09 0.31
CA ALA A 43 -4.85 -7.51 1.23
C ALA A 43 -4.63 -6.95 2.65
N LEU A 44 -3.40 -6.98 3.16
CA LEU A 44 -3.10 -6.40 4.48
C LEU A 44 -3.26 -4.87 4.50
N ARG A 45 -2.94 -4.22 3.39
CA ARG A 45 -3.11 -2.77 3.20
C ARG A 45 -4.57 -2.36 3.13
N GLU A 46 -5.41 -3.12 2.42
CA GLU A 46 -6.87 -2.93 2.40
C GLU A 46 -7.46 -3.04 3.80
N LEU A 47 -7.11 -4.11 4.51
CA LEU A 47 -7.59 -4.33 5.88
C LEU A 47 -7.16 -3.20 6.83
N THR A 48 -5.91 -2.74 6.71
CA THR A 48 -5.40 -1.61 7.52
C THR A 48 -6.16 -0.33 7.21
N GLN A 49 -6.46 -0.06 5.95
CA GLN A 49 -7.21 1.15 5.57
C GLN A 49 -8.68 1.08 5.96
N ARG A 50 -9.29 -0.11 5.95
CA ARG A 50 -10.62 -0.36 6.51
C ARG A 50 -10.64 -0.07 8.01
N GLU A 51 -9.64 -0.57 8.76
CA GLU A 51 -9.48 -0.29 10.19
C GLU A 51 -9.37 1.21 10.45
N GLU A 52 -8.53 1.93 9.67
CA GLU A 52 -8.37 3.39 9.78
C GLU A 52 -9.70 4.13 9.54
N TRP A 53 -10.43 3.77 8.49
CA TRP A 53 -11.70 4.40 8.15
C TRP A 53 -12.80 4.11 9.19
N LEU A 54 -12.93 2.87 9.67
CA LEU A 54 -13.88 2.51 10.72
C LEU A 54 -13.60 3.26 12.02
N ASN A 55 -12.33 3.38 12.42
CA ASN A 55 -11.95 4.19 13.58
C ASN A 55 -12.38 5.65 13.42
N HIS A 56 -12.15 6.26 12.26
CA HIS A 56 -12.62 7.63 11.99
C HIS A 56 -14.15 7.73 11.98
N LYS A 57 -14.85 6.76 11.40
CA LYS A 57 -16.33 6.70 11.38
C LYS A 57 -16.90 6.63 12.80
N ILE A 58 -16.35 5.76 13.65
CA ILE A 58 -16.75 5.63 15.07
C ILE A 58 -16.51 6.94 15.83
N ILE A 59 -15.39 7.61 15.60
CA ILE A 59 -15.11 8.91 16.24
C ILE A 59 -16.12 9.97 15.77
N ALA A 60 -16.47 9.99 14.48
CA ALA A 60 -17.44 10.92 13.93
C ALA A 60 -18.85 10.68 14.50
N LEU A 61 -19.32 9.43 14.48
CA LEU A 61 -20.61 9.03 15.05
C LEU A 61 -20.70 9.36 16.53
N LYS A 62 -19.66 9.05 17.31
CA LYS A 62 -19.62 9.41 18.73
C LYS A 62 -19.73 10.91 18.97
N LYS A 63 -19.14 11.74 18.10
CA LYS A 63 -19.28 13.20 18.19
C LYS A 63 -20.67 13.67 17.84
N ALA A 64 -21.30 13.09 16.82
CA ALA A 64 -22.68 13.40 16.42
C ALA A 64 -23.65 13.09 17.57
N MET A 65 -23.57 11.90 18.17
CA MET A 65 -24.42 11.49 19.31
C MET A 65 -24.30 12.39 20.55
N VAL A 66 -23.15 13.05 20.76
CA VAL A 66 -22.97 14.00 21.87
C VAL A 66 -23.65 15.34 21.57
N ILE A 67 -23.74 15.72 20.29
CA ILE A 67 -24.34 16.97 19.84
C ILE A 67 -25.86 16.82 19.68
N GLU A 68 -26.31 15.67 19.21
CA GLU A 68 -27.70 15.37 18.89
C GLU A 68 -28.28 14.44 19.97
N SER A 69 -28.95 15.01 20.97
CA SER A 69 -29.49 14.28 22.12
C SER A 69 -30.73 13.41 21.83
N ASN A 70 -31.05 13.13 20.56
CA ASN A 70 -32.16 12.24 20.18
C ASN A 70 -32.06 11.87 18.69
N GLU A 71 -31.78 10.60 18.39
CA GLU A 71 -32.44 9.82 17.34
C GLU A 71 -31.87 8.38 17.35
N ASN A 72 -32.75 7.38 17.40
CA ASN A 72 -32.39 5.95 17.50
C ASN A 72 -31.57 5.42 16.30
N SER A 73 -31.43 6.20 15.22
CA SER A 73 -30.71 5.82 13.99
C SER A 73 -29.19 5.74 14.20
N ASP A 74 -28.61 6.71 14.90
CA ASP A 74 -27.16 6.83 15.08
C ASP A 74 -26.59 5.73 15.99
N GLY A 75 -27.41 5.25 16.95
CA GLY A 75 -27.04 4.15 17.83
C GLY A 75 -26.77 2.86 17.07
N THR A 76 -27.64 2.52 16.10
CA THR A 76 -27.47 1.31 15.29
C THR A 76 -26.28 1.40 14.34
N GLU A 77 -26.03 2.57 13.72
CA GLU A 77 -24.83 2.76 12.89
C GLU A 77 -23.53 2.69 13.69
N PHE A 78 -23.51 3.27 14.89
CA PHE A 78 -22.36 3.22 15.79
C PHE A 78 -22.04 1.78 16.24
N GLU A 79 -23.06 1.02 16.65
CA GLU A 79 -22.92 -0.39 17.02
C GLU A 79 -22.41 -1.24 15.85
N ASN A 80 -22.98 -1.04 14.66
CA ASN A 80 -22.55 -1.74 13.46
C ASN A 80 -21.08 -1.42 13.11
N ALA A 81 -20.68 -0.14 13.15
CA ALA A 81 -19.29 0.24 12.89
C ALA A 81 -18.31 -0.38 13.90
N ASN A 82 -18.68 -0.45 15.19
CA ASN A 82 -17.87 -1.11 16.21
C ASN A 82 -17.78 -2.63 15.98
N LYS A 83 -18.88 -3.28 15.58
CA LYS A 83 -18.89 -4.70 15.24
C LYS A 83 -17.93 -4.98 14.08
N TYR A 84 -18.05 -4.23 12.97
CA TYR A 84 -17.16 -4.38 11.82
C TYR A 84 -15.70 -4.08 12.18
N LEU A 85 -15.42 -3.11 13.06
CA LEU A 85 -14.05 -2.84 13.50
C LEU A 85 -13.45 -4.06 14.21
N LYS A 86 -14.22 -4.74 15.08
CA LYS A 86 -13.76 -5.94 15.77
C LYS A 86 -13.48 -7.09 14.79
N GLU A 87 -14.33 -7.27 13.78
CA GLU A 87 -14.16 -8.30 12.73
C GLU A 87 -12.86 -8.02 11.94
N VAL A 88 -12.66 -6.79 11.47
CA VAL A 88 -11.45 -6.36 10.76
C VAL A 88 -10.18 -6.55 11.62
N GLN A 89 -10.26 -6.24 12.91
CA GLN A 89 -9.15 -6.44 13.84
C GLN A 89 -8.83 -7.92 14.08
N ALA A 90 -9.86 -8.78 14.09
CA ALA A 90 -9.69 -10.23 14.22
C ALA A 90 -9.07 -10.87 12.98
N GLU A 91 -9.31 -10.30 11.78
CA GLU A 91 -8.69 -10.77 10.54
C GLU A 91 -7.20 -10.38 10.40
N TYR A 92 -6.77 -9.32 11.10
CA TYR A 92 -5.43 -8.76 10.93
C TYR A 92 -4.29 -9.77 11.12
N PRO A 93 -4.26 -10.60 12.19
CA PRO A 93 -3.20 -11.60 12.37
C PRO A 93 -3.11 -12.60 11.21
N SER A 94 -4.25 -12.97 10.60
CA SER A 94 -4.28 -13.90 9.47
C SER A 94 -3.63 -13.28 8.22
N LYS A 95 -3.97 -12.02 7.89
CA LYS A 95 -3.35 -11.30 6.76
C LYS A 95 -1.87 -11.01 7.01
N GLU A 96 -1.50 -10.69 8.25
CA GLU A 96 -0.10 -10.49 8.63
C GLU A 96 0.71 -11.78 8.50
N TYR A 97 0.14 -12.93 8.88
CA TYR A 97 0.76 -14.23 8.72
C TYR A 97 0.86 -14.66 7.25
N ALA A 98 -0.15 -14.35 6.42
CA ALA A 98 -0.09 -14.58 4.98
C ALA A 98 1.07 -13.81 4.33
N LEU A 99 1.25 -12.54 4.72
CA LEU A 99 2.39 -11.74 4.28
C LEU A 99 3.73 -12.33 4.76
N TYR A 100 3.83 -12.71 6.03
CA TYR A 100 5.02 -13.39 6.57
C TYR A 100 5.36 -14.65 5.75
N ARG A 101 4.38 -15.51 5.45
CA ARG A 101 4.61 -16.71 4.64
C ARG A 101 5.11 -16.39 3.22
N ALA A 102 4.57 -15.34 2.59
CA ALA A 102 5.01 -14.92 1.27
C ALA A 102 6.44 -14.38 1.29
N GLU A 103 6.79 -13.56 2.28
CA GLU A 103 8.15 -13.03 2.50
C GLU A 103 9.18 -14.16 2.63
N TYR A 104 8.86 -15.22 3.37
CA TYR A 104 9.77 -16.35 3.63
C TYR A 104 9.90 -17.36 2.47
N ARG A 105 9.16 -17.18 1.36
CA ARG A 105 9.35 -17.97 0.14
C ARG A 105 10.53 -17.49 -0.71
N PHE A 106 11.03 -16.29 -0.43
CA PHE A 106 12.18 -15.73 -1.13
C PHE A 106 13.50 -16.28 -0.56
N HIS A 107 14.50 -16.39 -1.44
CA HIS A 107 15.88 -16.61 -1.00
C HIS A 107 16.34 -15.42 -0.15
N VAL A 108 17.27 -15.66 0.78
CA VAL A 108 17.75 -14.65 1.74
C VAL A 108 18.13 -13.33 1.07
N SER A 109 18.79 -13.37 -0.09
CA SER A 109 19.17 -12.17 -0.85
C SER A 109 17.97 -11.30 -1.28
N PHE A 110 16.89 -11.90 -1.78
CA PHE A 110 15.68 -11.16 -2.17
C PHE A 110 14.90 -10.67 -0.96
N LYS A 111 14.85 -11.48 0.10
CA LYS A 111 14.24 -11.07 1.36
C LYS A 111 14.96 -9.86 1.95
N ASP A 112 16.28 -9.83 1.93
CA ASP A 112 17.07 -8.70 2.41
C ASP A 112 16.81 -7.42 1.62
N LEU A 113 16.65 -7.50 0.29
CA LEU A 113 16.28 -6.35 -0.54
C LEU A 113 14.92 -5.77 -0.12
N TYR A 114 13.93 -6.65 0.04
CA TYR A 114 12.58 -6.28 0.47
C TYR A 114 12.56 -5.69 1.89
N ASP A 115 13.22 -6.34 2.84
CA ASP A 115 13.30 -5.88 4.24
C ASP A 115 14.07 -4.56 4.35
N SER A 116 15.14 -4.41 3.56
CA SER A 116 15.95 -3.18 3.53
C SER A 116 15.13 -1.97 3.10
N LEU A 117 14.29 -2.13 2.06
CA LEU A 117 13.36 -1.07 1.63
C LEU A 117 12.44 -0.66 2.79
N ARG A 118 11.90 -1.64 3.52
CA ARG A 118 10.89 -1.42 4.58
C ARG A 118 11.45 -0.90 5.90
N ARG A 119 12.78 -0.80 6.04
CA ARG A 119 13.41 -0.08 7.17
C ARG A 119 13.03 1.39 7.19
N ASP A 120 12.80 1.99 6.03
CA ASP A 120 12.25 3.34 5.95
C ASP A 120 10.74 3.30 6.23
N SER A 121 10.29 3.98 7.29
CA SER A 121 8.87 4.11 7.61
C SER A 121 8.02 4.75 6.50
N LYS A 122 8.66 5.46 5.55
CA LYS A 122 8.07 6.11 4.37
C LYS A 122 8.45 5.40 3.06
N TRP A 123 8.89 4.14 3.09
CA TRP A 123 9.27 3.37 1.89
C TRP A 123 8.24 3.41 0.76
N PHE A 124 6.95 3.49 1.12
CA PHE A 124 5.85 3.52 0.16
C PHE A 124 5.68 4.88 -0.52
N MET A 125 6.36 5.94 -0.06
CA MET A 125 6.33 7.29 -0.65
C MET A 125 7.38 7.48 -1.75
N ARG A 126 7.90 6.40 -2.31
CA ARG A 126 8.75 6.44 -3.50
C ARG A 126 7.98 7.04 -4.68
N GLU A 127 8.69 7.76 -5.54
CA GLU A 127 8.12 8.46 -6.69
C GLU A 127 7.29 7.52 -7.57
N GLU A 128 7.76 6.30 -7.81
CA GLU A 128 7.06 5.34 -8.66
C GLU A 128 5.70 4.93 -8.08
N MET A 129 5.60 4.74 -6.76
CA MET A 129 4.35 4.38 -6.08
C MET A 129 3.41 5.58 -5.89
N VAL A 130 3.97 6.78 -5.72
CA VAL A 130 3.21 8.03 -5.69
C VAL A 130 2.57 8.29 -7.06
N GLN A 131 3.34 8.11 -8.13
CA GLN A 131 2.87 8.27 -9.50
C GLN A 131 1.79 7.25 -9.82
N GLU A 132 1.99 5.96 -9.51
CA GLU A 132 0.98 4.91 -9.66
C GLU A 132 -0.32 5.27 -8.93
N CYS A 133 -0.23 5.78 -7.70
CA CYS A 133 -1.40 6.25 -6.95
C CYS A 133 -2.09 7.43 -7.61
N SER A 134 -1.33 8.35 -8.23
CA SER A 134 -1.86 9.51 -8.95
C SER A 134 -2.55 9.11 -10.25
N ASP A 135 -1.93 8.24 -11.04
CA ASP A 135 -2.38 7.83 -12.38
C ASP A 135 -3.73 7.12 -12.35
N ARG A 136 -4.00 6.35 -11.29
CA ARG A 136 -5.33 5.74 -11.05
C ARG A 136 -6.34 6.64 -10.34
N GLY A 137 -6.06 7.95 -10.23
CA GLY A 137 -6.96 8.92 -9.60
C GLY A 137 -7.06 8.82 -8.08
N GLY A 138 -6.03 8.32 -7.40
CA GLY A 138 -6.00 8.14 -5.95
C GLY A 138 -5.76 9.42 -5.13
N CYS A 139 -5.51 9.28 -3.82
CA CYS A 139 -5.24 10.43 -2.93
C CYS A 139 -4.07 11.31 -3.39
N CYS A 140 -3.11 10.76 -4.14
CA CYS A 140 -1.90 11.50 -4.54
C CYS A 140 -2.15 12.52 -5.65
N SER A 141 -3.12 12.28 -6.55
CA SER A 141 -3.52 13.28 -7.55
C SER A 141 -4.30 14.45 -6.93
N ARG A 142 -4.93 14.22 -5.77
CA ARG A 142 -5.71 15.22 -5.02
C ARG A 142 -4.92 15.99 -3.98
N GLU A 143 -3.65 15.66 -3.77
CA GLU A 143 -2.76 16.29 -2.78
C GLU A 143 -3.30 16.34 -1.34
N CYS A 144 -4.24 15.48 -0.94
CA CYS A 144 -4.89 15.52 0.39
C CYS A 144 -3.98 15.08 1.56
N GLY A 145 -2.77 14.61 1.26
CA GLY A 145 -1.78 14.15 2.23
C GLY A 145 -2.16 12.86 2.99
N CYS A 146 -3.25 12.18 2.60
CA CYS A 146 -3.74 10.96 3.28
C CYS A 146 -2.67 9.85 3.24
N CYS A 147 -2.06 9.63 2.07
CA CYS A 147 -1.07 8.57 1.87
C CYS A 147 0.19 8.82 2.69
N GLU A 148 0.76 10.03 2.60
CA GLU A 148 1.99 10.35 3.34
C GLU A 148 1.81 10.13 4.85
N ARG A 149 0.69 10.56 5.43
CA ARG A 149 0.43 10.45 6.88
C ARG A 149 0.37 9.00 7.41
N ARG A 150 0.24 7.98 6.56
CA ARG A 150 0.21 6.57 7.01
C ARG A 150 1.49 6.07 7.65
N HIS A 151 2.63 6.76 7.50
CA HIS A 151 3.84 6.43 8.26
C HIS A 151 3.64 6.60 9.78
N LEU A 152 2.62 7.38 10.19
CA LEU A 152 2.21 7.58 11.57
C LEU A 152 1.19 6.54 12.07
N SER A 153 0.74 5.62 11.19
CA SER A 153 -0.22 4.58 11.57
C SER A 153 0.36 3.65 12.63
N LYS A 154 -0.49 3.21 13.57
CA LYS A 154 -0.11 2.25 14.63
C LYS A 154 0.36 0.93 14.04
N ARG A 155 -0.27 0.49 12.94
CA ARG A 155 0.17 -0.69 12.18
C ARG A 155 1.44 -0.35 11.40
N LYS A 156 2.51 -1.12 11.62
CA LYS A 156 3.78 -0.98 10.88
C LYS A 156 3.71 -1.64 9.51
N LYS A 157 3.01 -2.77 9.40
CA LYS A 157 2.69 -3.45 8.14
C LYS A 157 1.37 -2.93 7.57
N GLY A 158 1.11 -3.21 6.29
CA GLY A 158 -0.07 -2.70 5.59
C GLY A 158 -0.03 -1.20 5.25
N ARG A 159 1.12 -0.54 5.44
CA ARG A 159 1.32 0.86 5.04
C ARG A 159 1.45 0.96 3.52
N GLY A 160 0.84 1.98 2.92
CA GLY A 160 0.94 2.22 1.48
C GLY A 160 -0.04 3.25 0.95
N HIS A 161 -0.11 3.35 -0.38
CA HIS A 161 -1.08 4.19 -1.07
C HIS A 161 -2.52 3.68 -0.94
N CYS A 162 -3.49 4.55 -1.24
CA CYS A 162 -4.91 4.28 -0.99
C CYS A 162 -5.44 3.06 -1.76
N THR A 163 -6.15 2.16 -1.14
CA THR A 163 -6.93 1.12 -1.83
C THR A 163 -8.38 1.58 -1.93
N ILE A 164 -9.28 0.70 -2.33
CA ILE A 164 -10.73 0.98 -2.31
C ILE A 164 -11.27 1.24 -0.90
N GLU A 165 -10.57 0.75 0.14
CA GLU A 165 -10.90 0.93 1.56
C GLU A 165 -10.34 2.22 2.18
N CYS A 166 -9.68 3.07 1.39
CA CYS A 166 -9.20 4.34 1.89
C CYS A 166 -10.35 5.27 2.25
N GLY A 167 -10.48 5.64 3.53
CA GLY A 167 -11.51 6.57 4.00
C GLY A 167 -11.56 7.93 3.26
N CYS A 168 -10.41 8.45 2.81
CA CYS A 168 -10.39 9.67 2.00
C CYS A 168 -10.94 9.44 0.59
N CYS A 169 -10.67 8.28 -0.03
CA CYS A 169 -11.27 7.91 -1.31
C CYS A 169 -12.77 7.62 -1.17
N ILE A 170 -13.19 6.95 -0.10
CA ILE A 170 -14.60 6.71 0.23
C ILE A 170 -15.33 8.04 0.37
N GLY A 171 -14.77 8.97 1.16
CA GLY A 171 -15.35 10.31 1.34
C GLY A 171 -15.44 11.11 0.04
N PHE A 172 -14.40 11.07 -0.79
CA PHE A 172 -14.42 11.73 -2.11
C PHE A 172 -15.45 11.12 -3.06
N ARG A 173 -15.58 9.79 -3.07
CA ARG A 173 -16.56 9.06 -3.87
C ARG A 173 -18.00 9.24 -3.35
N GLY A 174 -18.17 9.55 -2.06
CA GLY A 174 -19.45 9.80 -1.41
C GLY A 174 -20.19 8.55 -0.93
N PHE A 175 -19.64 7.35 -1.14
CA PHE A 175 -20.26 6.08 -0.71
C PHE A 175 -19.20 5.00 -0.50
N GLU A 176 -19.57 3.91 0.18
CA GLU A 176 -18.78 2.66 0.25
C GLU A 176 -19.12 1.77 -0.94
N LEU A 177 -18.14 1.10 -1.56
CA LEU A 177 -18.47 0.17 -2.65
C LEU A 177 -19.29 -0.99 -2.09
N PRO A 178 -20.31 -1.49 -2.82
CA PRO A 178 -20.94 -2.76 -2.49
C PRO A 178 -19.91 -3.90 -2.48
N GLU A 179 -20.15 -4.91 -1.65
CA GLU A 179 -19.19 -6.02 -1.47
C GLU A 179 -18.88 -6.75 -2.79
N GLU A 180 -19.87 -6.91 -3.67
CA GLU A 180 -19.68 -7.50 -5.00
C GLU A 180 -18.66 -6.73 -5.86
N GLN A 181 -18.73 -5.40 -5.86
CA GLN A 181 -17.77 -4.55 -6.60
C GLN A 181 -16.39 -4.60 -5.97
N LYS A 182 -16.28 -4.71 -4.64
CA LYS A 182 -14.98 -4.90 -3.98
C LYS A 182 -14.35 -6.24 -4.37
N GLN A 183 -15.15 -7.29 -4.46
CA GLN A 183 -14.69 -8.62 -4.88
C GLN A 183 -14.28 -8.62 -6.35
N GLU A 184 -15.01 -7.92 -7.23
CA GLU A 184 -14.62 -7.70 -8.63
C GLU A 184 -13.26 -7.00 -8.72
N ILE A 185 -13.08 -5.85 -8.07
CA ILE A 185 -11.80 -5.13 -8.08
C ILE A 185 -10.66 -5.98 -7.51
N SER A 186 -10.94 -6.78 -6.47
CA SER A 186 -9.94 -7.71 -5.90
C SER A 186 -9.54 -8.79 -6.91
N ARG A 187 -10.49 -9.34 -7.67
CA ARG A 187 -10.24 -10.32 -8.74
C ARG A 187 -9.51 -9.71 -9.92
N ASP A 188 -9.81 -8.46 -10.27
CA ASP A 188 -9.11 -7.73 -11.33
C ASP A 188 -7.65 -7.48 -10.94
N PHE A 189 -7.40 -7.05 -9.70
CA PHE A 189 -6.05 -6.91 -9.18
C PHE A 189 -5.30 -8.26 -9.18
N GLU A 190 -5.96 -9.33 -8.73
CA GLU A 190 -5.39 -10.68 -8.76
C GLU A 190 -5.04 -11.13 -10.18
N THR A 191 -5.93 -10.90 -11.13
CA THR A 191 -5.72 -11.19 -12.55
C THR A 191 -4.54 -10.41 -13.09
N MET A 192 -4.51 -9.08 -12.89
CA MET A 192 -3.39 -8.23 -13.32
C MET A 192 -2.06 -8.67 -12.72
N VAL A 193 -2.03 -9.18 -11.48
CA VAL A 193 -0.79 -9.61 -10.83
C VAL A 193 -0.36 -11.02 -11.25
N LYS A 194 -1.29 -11.89 -11.67
CA LYS A 194 -1.01 -13.26 -12.08
C LYS A 194 -0.84 -13.44 -13.59
N GLU A 195 -1.37 -12.51 -14.38
CA GLU A 195 -1.36 -12.60 -15.84
C GLU A 195 0.06 -12.64 -16.40
N PHE A 196 0.23 -13.46 -17.44
CA PHE A 196 1.52 -13.83 -17.99
C PHE A 196 2.27 -12.65 -18.65
N ASP A 197 1.64 -11.74 -19.37
CA ASP A 197 2.36 -10.59 -19.95
C ASP A 197 2.09 -9.28 -19.22
N SER A 198 1.71 -9.40 -17.94
CA SER A 198 1.45 -8.24 -17.11
C SER A 198 2.70 -7.37 -16.92
N ALA A 199 2.68 -6.19 -17.54
CA ALA A 199 3.63 -5.13 -17.22
C ALA A 199 3.51 -4.69 -15.74
N TYR A 200 2.36 -4.96 -15.12
CA TYR A 200 2.05 -4.54 -13.78
C TYR A 200 2.83 -5.33 -12.71
N ILE A 201 2.98 -6.65 -12.84
CA ILE A 201 3.82 -7.42 -11.89
C ILE A 201 5.29 -6.97 -11.95
N ILE A 202 5.79 -6.62 -13.13
CA ILE A 202 7.14 -6.08 -13.32
C ILE A 202 7.26 -4.70 -12.67
N HIS A 203 6.26 -3.85 -12.85
CA HIS A 203 6.17 -2.54 -12.19
C HIS A 203 6.24 -2.70 -10.66
N LEU A 204 5.40 -3.55 -10.08
CA LEU A 204 5.41 -3.83 -8.63
C LEU A 204 6.77 -4.40 -8.18
N ALA A 205 7.34 -5.36 -8.90
CA ALA A 205 8.67 -5.88 -8.56
C ALA A 205 9.73 -4.79 -8.53
N ASN A 206 9.71 -3.88 -9.49
CA ASN A 206 10.61 -2.73 -9.50
C ASN A 206 10.39 -1.78 -8.31
N CYS A 207 9.13 -1.54 -7.93
CA CYS A 207 8.77 -0.72 -6.79
C CYS A 207 9.26 -1.32 -5.45
N PHE A 208 9.20 -2.64 -5.28
CA PHE A 208 9.53 -3.31 -4.02
C PHE A 208 10.99 -3.76 -3.87
N PHE A 209 11.68 -4.04 -4.96
CA PHE A 209 13.01 -4.69 -4.89
C PHE A 209 14.13 -3.86 -5.51
N CYS A 210 13.83 -2.95 -6.45
CA CYS A 210 14.87 -2.15 -7.07
C CYS A 210 15.21 -0.93 -6.22
N PRO A 211 16.50 -0.52 -6.17
CA PRO A 211 16.89 0.76 -5.60
C PRO A 211 16.09 1.89 -6.25
N SER A 212 15.71 2.90 -5.46
CA SER A 212 14.98 4.05 -6.00
C SER A 212 15.76 4.68 -7.15
N LYS A 213 15.09 4.89 -8.29
CA LYS A 213 15.71 5.49 -9.48
C LYS A 213 16.10 6.95 -9.22
N PHE A 214 15.56 7.57 -8.19
CA PHE A 214 15.75 8.98 -7.89
C PHE A 214 16.01 9.17 -6.39
N LYS A 215 16.84 10.17 -6.05
CA LYS A 215 16.87 10.67 -4.67
C LYS A 215 15.46 11.17 -4.37
N PRO A 216 14.88 10.89 -3.19
CA PRO A 216 13.52 11.30 -2.87
C PRO A 216 13.35 12.80 -3.15
N GLN A 217 12.58 13.12 -4.19
CA GLN A 217 12.14 14.48 -4.44
C GLN A 217 11.31 14.87 -3.22
N LEU A 218 11.77 15.88 -2.48
CA LEU A 218 11.04 16.42 -1.35
C LEU A 218 9.59 16.69 -1.81
N SER A 219 8.61 16.20 -1.05
CA SER A 219 7.21 16.50 -1.34
C SER A 219 7.04 18.02 -1.46
N ARG A 220 6.06 18.48 -2.25
CA ARG A 220 5.80 19.94 -2.39
C ARG A 220 5.69 20.62 -1.02
N TRP A 221 5.11 19.91 -0.04
CA TRP A 221 5.06 20.27 1.39
C TRP A 221 6.44 20.38 2.06
N GLN A 222 7.34 19.43 1.83
CA GLN A 222 8.72 19.52 2.32
C GLN A 222 9.52 20.64 1.64
N ARG A 223 9.18 21.00 0.39
CA ARG A 223 9.77 22.15 -0.32
C ARG A 223 9.27 23.49 0.21
N THR A 224 7.99 23.59 0.59
CA THR A 224 7.42 24.81 1.16
C THR A 224 7.93 25.08 2.58
N PHE A 225 8.08 24.06 3.43
CA PHE A 225 8.52 24.27 4.82
C PHE A 225 10.04 24.33 5.03
N LYS A 226 10.87 23.72 4.16
CA LYS A 226 12.35 23.89 4.26
C LYS A 226 12.85 25.28 3.84
N LYS A 227 12.05 26.07 3.13
CA LYS A 227 12.39 27.46 2.78
C LYS A 227 12.12 28.47 3.92
N GLY A 228 11.52 28.03 5.03
CA GLY A 228 11.17 28.91 6.16
C GLY A 228 12.16 28.92 7.34
N SER A 229 13.23 28.12 7.31
CA SER A 229 14.15 27.98 8.45
C SER A 229 15.56 28.46 8.12
N PHE A 230 15.70 29.75 7.84
CA PHE A 230 16.94 30.52 8.00
C PHE A 230 16.50 31.97 8.20
N HIS A 231 16.23 32.36 9.45
CA HIS A 231 16.30 33.74 9.97
C HIS A 231 16.29 33.62 11.49
N SER A 232 17.49 33.49 12.05
CA SER A 232 17.86 33.83 13.43
C SER A 232 19.38 33.86 13.48
#